data_AF-A0A538U567-F1
#
_entry.id   AF-A0A538U567-F1
#
_cell.length_a   1.000
_cell.length_b   1.000
_cell.length_c   1.000
_cell.angle_alpha   90.00
_cell.angle_beta   90.00
_cell.angle_gamma   90.00
#
_symmetry.space_group_name_H-M   'P 1'
#
loop_
_entity.id
_entity.type
_entity.pdbx_description
1 polymer ?
#
loop_
_entity_poly.entity_id
_entity_poly.type
_entity_poly.pdbx_seq_one_letter_code
_entity_poly.pdbx_strand_id
1 'polypeptide(L)'
;MNSHLALSTLNLGLGGLVFLLGLVILRENPQLRLNRLVAMMLFFGGFGAVLAGIAFLPGRADQSAAPELLQNMSYVWEFFFPTLFAFASVFPEERAFTQVPHPVIAGRRLWAPGFTTLVFAPYVFHFVLMVLITMWKPHLTLPTQGPLHLLSPLLQVAGVFGGLFLVFHQALFSLVNLGVGLATMALLFNSWRRAKVPRLRRQLGAIAVGMSASLVCYSIATLVPGVFNFRVPDAWRAVLTILALTLGPGSIAYSIVRYKFLDLKLLARRGILYALASGLLVGVYLLVVGRLNHY
;
A
#
# COMPACT_ATOMS: atom_id res chain seq x y z
N MET A 1 -19.40 -18.74 12.06
CA MET A 1 -19.23 -17.57 11.17
C MET A 1 -18.05 -17.86 10.28
N ASN A 2 -18.21 -17.87 8.95
CA ASN A 2 -17.08 -18.06 8.04
C ASN A 2 -16.07 -16.94 8.30
N SER A 3 -14.89 -17.29 8.82
CA SER A 3 -13.82 -16.35 9.19
C SER A 3 -13.53 -15.37 8.05
N HIS A 4 -13.60 -15.84 6.80
CA HIS A 4 -13.42 -15.05 5.59
C HIS A 4 -14.44 -13.91 5.40
N LEU A 5 -15.72 -14.12 5.74
CA LEU A 5 -16.75 -13.10 5.57
C LEU A 5 -16.62 -11.99 6.62
N ALA A 6 -16.26 -12.36 7.85
CA ALA A 6 -15.94 -11.41 8.91
C ALA A 6 -14.68 -10.58 8.57
N LEU A 7 -13.64 -11.23 8.03
CA LEU A 7 -12.42 -10.56 7.59
C LEU A 7 -12.68 -9.62 6.40
N SER A 8 -13.44 -10.07 5.40
CA SER A 8 -13.80 -9.28 4.23
C SER A 8 -14.57 -8.00 4.61
N THR A 9 -15.61 -8.14 5.42
CA THR A 9 -16.44 -7.02 5.88
C THR A 9 -15.65 -6.02 6.74
N LEU A 10 -14.82 -6.52 7.67
CA LEU A 10 -13.96 -5.68 8.50
C LEU A 10 -12.96 -4.89 7.63
N ASN A 11 -12.35 -5.53 6.64
CA ASN A 11 -11.35 -4.90 5.78
C ASN A 11 -11.98 -3.88 4.81
N LEU A 12 -13.17 -4.18 4.27
CA LEU A 12 -13.96 -3.23 3.49
C LEU A 12 -14.37 -2.00 4.33
N GLY A 13 -14.85 -2.22 5.55
CA GLY A 13 -15.27 -1.16 6.45
C GLY A 13 -14.11 -0.27 6.88
N LEU A 14 -13.05 -0.86 7.44
CA LEU A 14 -11.87 -0.10 7.90
C LEU A 14 -11.10 0.52 6.73
N GLY A 15 -10.86 -0.23 5.66
CA GLY A 15 -10.18 0.26 4.46
C GLY A 15 -10.93 1.40 3.79
N GLY A 16 -12.26 1.27 3.63
CA GLY A 16 -13.11 2.33 3.08
C GLY A 16 -13.13 3.58 3.95
N LEU A 17 -13.16 3.41 5.27
CA LEU A 17 -13.12 4.51 6.23
C LEU A 17 -11.77 5.27 6.19
N VAL A 18 -10.66 4.54 6.15
CA VAL A 18 -9.30 5.11 5.98
C VAL A 18 -9.19 5.84 4.63
N PHE A 19 -9.73 5.25 3.57
CA PHE A 19 -9.74 5.83 2.23
C PHE A 19 -10.52 7.15 2.18
N LEU A 20 -11.74 7.18 2.74
CA LEU A 20 -12.56 8.40 2.83
C LEU A 20 -11.88 9.49 3.66
N LEU A 21 -11.23 9.10 4.77
CA LEU A 21 -10.45 10.03 5.59
C LEU A 21 -9.34 10.71 4.77
N GLY A 22 -8.62 9.94 3.94
CA GLY A 22 -7.60 10.48 3.03
C GLY A 22 -8.17 11.53 2.07
N LEU A 23 -9.33 11.27 1.47
CA LEU A 23 -10.00 12.22 0.56
C LEU A 23 -10.43 13.51 1.27
N VAL A 24 -10.94 13.41 2.49
CA VAL A 24 -11.34 14.59 3.28
C VAL A 24 -10.13 15.45 3.60
N ILE A 25 -9.00 14.85 3.97
CA ILE A 25 -7.75 15.58 4.27
C ILE A 25 -7.23 16.30 3.02
N LEU A 26 -7.29 15.64 1.86
CA LEU A 26 -6.88 16.25 0.58
C LEU A 26 -7.76 17.45 0.22
N ARG A 27 -9.08 17.34 0.45
CA ARG A 27 -10.04 18.40 0.15
C ARG A 27 -9.85 19.65 1.01
N GLU A 28 -9.46 19.49 2.27
CA GLU A 28 -9.37 20.62 3.21
C GLU A 28 -8.25 21.60 2.84
N ASN A 29 -7.05 21.09 2.52
CA ASN A 29 -5.93 21.94 2.12
C ASN A 29 -4.97 21.19 1.17
N PRO A 30 -5.28 21.17 -0.14
CA PRO A 30 -4.48 20.45 -1.14
C PRO A 30 -3.12 21.11 -1.42
N GLN A 31 -2.95 22.38 -1.03
CA GLN A 31 -1.72 23.13 -1.27
C GLN A 31 -0.60 22.70 -0.32
N LEU A 32 -0.95 22.32 0.92
CA LEU A 32 0.02 21.83 1.91
C LEU A 32 0.59 20.47 1.50
N ARG A 33 1.93 20.43 1.32
CA ARG A 33 2.68 19.22 0.94
C ARG A 33 2.41 18.06 1.90
N LEU A 34 2.39 18.34 3.19
CA LEU A 34 2.16 17.34 4.23
C LEU A 34 0.76 16.71 4.12
N ASN A 35 -0.27 17.51 3.86
CA ASN A 35 -1.64 17.01 3.69
C ASN A 35 -1.75 16.09 2.47
N ARG A 36 -1.08 16.44 1.37
CA ARG A 36 -1.04 15.56 0.18
C ARG A 36 -0.37 14.22 0.48
N LEU A 37 0.77 14.23 1.17
CA LEU A 37 1.49 12.99 1.51
C LEU A 37 0.64 12.10 2.41
N VAL A 38 0.04 12.66 3.46
CA VAL A 38 -0.85 11.91 4.36
C VAL A 38 -2.07 11.38 3.61
N ALA A 39 -2.70 12.19 2.75
CA ALA A 39 -3.83 11.76 1.95
C ALA A 39 -3.45 10.61 0.99
N MET A 40 -2.31 10.70 0.29
CA MET A 40 -1.82 9.63 -0.59
C MET A 40 -1.55 8.34 0.19
N MET A 41 -0.95 8.43 1.38
CA MET A 41 -0.72 7.26 2.22
C MET A 41 -2.03 6.59 2.64
N LEU A 42 -3.00 7.36 3.12
CA LEU A 42 -4.31 6.83 3.51
C LEU A 42 -5.08 6.30 2.30
N PHE A 43 -4.93 6.92 1.13
CA PHE A 43 -5.50 6.45 -0.12
C PHE A 43 -4.95 5.07 -0.50
N PHE A 44 -3.64 4.90 -0.65
CA PHE A 44 -3.05 3.62 -1.07
C PHE A 44 -3.23 2.53 -0.02
N GLY A 45 -3.09 2.90 1.27
CA GLY A 45 -3.32 1.97 2.37
C GLY A 45 -4.77 1.51 2.48
N GLY A 46 -5.71 2.46 2.43
CA GLY A 46 -7.15 2.16 2.45
C GLY A 46 -7.61 1.39 1.20
N PHE A 47 -7.08 1.74 0.02
CA PHE A 47 -7.36 1.04 -1.23
C PHE A 47 -6.88 -0.42 -1.18
N GLY A 48 -5.65 -0.66 -0.70
CA GLY A 48 -5.14 -2.02 -0.49
C GLY A 48 -6.01 -2.85 0.46
N ALA A 49 -6.45 -2.26 1.57
CA ALA A 49 -7.38 -2.90 2.50
C ALA A 49 -8.74 -3.22 1.86
N VAL A 50 -9.31 -2.31 1.06
CA VAL A 50 -10.55 -2.56 0.31
C VAL A 50 -10.37 -3.70 -0.68
N LEU A 51 -9.32 -3.69 -1.50
CA LEU A 51 -9.05 -4.74 -2.48
C LEU A 51 -8.87 -6.11 -1.81
N ALA A 52 -8.12 -6.16 -0.70
CA ALA A 52 -7.97 -7.37 0.08
C ALA A 52 -9.34 -7.84 0.61
N GLY A 53 -10.19 -6.93 1.12
CA GLY A 53 -11.56 -7.26 1.51
C GLY A 53 -12.39 -7.87 0.38
N ILE A 54 -12.31 -7.30 -0.82
CA ILE A 54 -12.99 -7.79 -2.04
C ILE A 54 -12.49 -9.19 -2.43
N ALA A 55 -11.19 -9.46 -2.29
CA ALA A 55 -10.59 -10.75 -2.60
C ALA A 55 -11.05 -11.89 -1.69
N PHE A 56 -11.45 -11.59 -0.44
CA PHE A 56 -11.92 -12.58 0.53
C PHE A 56 -13.44 -12.83 0.49
N LEU A 57 -14.18 -12.24 -0.44
CA LEU A 57 -15.63 -12.46 -0.56
C LEU A 57 -15.94 -13.90 -1.04
N PRO A 58 -16.74 -14.69 -0.30
CA PRO A 58 -17.15 -16.03 -0.72
C PRO A 58 -17.99 -15.96 -2.01
N GLY A 59 -17.74 -16.87 -2.95
CA GLY A 59 -18.39 -16.91 -4.28
C GLY A 59 -17.56 -16.35 -5.45
N ARG A 60 -16.40 -15.71 -5.18
CA ARG A 60 -15.45 -15.31 -6.24
C ARG A 60 -14.46 -16.40 -6.64
N ALA A 61 -14.38 -17.50 -5.89
CA ALA A 61 -13.44 -18.59 -6.15
C ALA A 61 -13.68 -19.29 -7.50
N ASP A 62 -14.90 -19.23 -8.05
CA ASP A 62 -15.27 -19.91 -9.31
C ASP A 62 -15.20 -19.02 -10.58
N GLN A 63 -14.98 -17.70 -10.45
CA GLN A 63 -14.94 -16.81 -11.62
C GLN A 63 -13.50 -16.48 -12.00
N SER A 64 -13.00 -17.12 -13.05
CA SER A 64 -11.62 -17.04 -13.57
C SER A 64 -11.19 -15.67 -14.15
N ALA A 65 -12.11 -14.73 -14.38
CA ALA A 65 -11.81 -13.42 -14.97
C ALA A 65 -11.65 -12.26 -13.96
N ALA A 66 -12.29 -12.35 -12.79
CA ALA A 66 -12.10 -11.39 -11.69
C ALA A 66 -10.72 -11.42 -10.96
N PRO A 67 -9.92 -12.52 -10.96
CA PRO A 67 -8.65 -12.59 -10.24
C PRO A 67 -7.60 -11.66 -10.82
N GLU A 68 -7.53 -11.51 -12.15
CA GLU A 68 -6.45 -10.77 -12.81
C GLU A 68 -6.51 -9.27 -12.56
N LEU A 69 -7.71 -8.67 -12.63
CA LEU A 69 -7.89 -7.25 -12.33
C LEU A 69 -7.56 -6.96 -10.86
N LEU A 70 -8.00 -7.83 -9.94
CA LEU A 70 -7.67 -7.73 -8.51
C LEU A 70 -6.17 -7.90 -8.25
N GLN A 71 -5.52 -8.82 -8.96
CA GLN A 71 -4.07 -9.06 -8.85
C GLN A 71 -3.27 -7.86 -9.39
N ASN A 72 -3.70 -7.25 -10.48
CA ASN A 72 -3.08 -6.04 -11.05
C ASN A 72 -3.30 -4.81 -10.15
N MET A 73 -4.49 -4.69 -9.58
CA MET A 73 -4.82 -3.62 -8.63
C MET A 73 -4.08 -3.78 -7.29
N SER A 74 -3.64 -5.00 -6.94
CA SER A 74 -2.79 -5.23 -5.77
C SER A 74 -1.50 -4.40 -5.83
N TYR A 75 -0.82 -4.30 -6.98
CA TYR A 75 0.41 -3.50 -7.07
C TYR A 75 0.22 -2.00 -6.73
N VAL A 76 -1.01 -1.48 -6.79
CA VAL A 76 -1.32 -0.10 -6.41
C VAL A 76 -1.12 0.14 -4.91
N TRP A 77 -1.32 -0.85 -4.05
CA TRP A 77 -1.14 -0.66 -2.60
C TRP A 77 0.34 -0.48 -2.22
N GLU A 78 1.28 -0.99 -3.04
CA GLU A 78 2.73 -0.88 -2.77
C GLU A 78 3.23 0.57 -2.78
N PHE A 79 2.51 1.48 -3.45
CA PHE A 79 2.75 2.93 -3.37
C PHE A 79 2.55 3.52 -1.96
N PHE A 80 2.01 2.75 -1.03
CA PHE A 80 2.01 3.07 0.39
C PHE A 80 3.43 3.20 0.98
N PHE A 81 4.37 2.33 0.61
CA PHE A 81 5.75 2.39 1.14
C PHE A 81 6.51 3.67 0.75
N PRO A 82 6.57 4.09 -0.53
CA PRO A 82 7.27 5.31 -0.92
C PRO A 82 6.58 6.57 -0.40
N THR A 83 5.24 6.59 -0.33
CA THR A 83 4.49 7.72 0.25
C THR A 83 4.78 7.87 1.74
N LEU A 84 4.82 6.76 2.48
CA LEU A 84 5.19 6.72 3.89
C LEU A 84 6.63 7.20 4.12
N PHE A 85 7.58 6.73 3.31
CA PHE A 85 8.97 7.15 3.41
C PHE A 85 9.13 8.65 3.11
N ALA A 86 8.43 9.16 2.10
CA ALA A 86 8.39 10.59 1.80
C ALA A 86 7.79 11.38 2.97
N PHE A 87 6.71 10.89 3.59
CA PHE A 87 6.15 11.50 4.79
C PHE A 87 7.15 11.55 5.95
N ALA A 88 7.83 10.46 6.27
CA ALA A 88 8.84 10.41 7.35
C ALA A 88 10.09 11.26 7.06
N SER A 89 10.31 11.64 5.80
CA SER A 89 11.40 12.51 5.37
C SER A 89 11.05 14.01 5.44
N VAL A 90 9.77 14.34 5.31
CA VAL A 90 9.24 15.71 5.37
C VAL A 90 8.77 16.10 6.77
N PHE A 91 8.27 15.14 7.55
CA PHE A 91 7.75 15.36 8.90
C PHE A 91 8.58 14.59 9.95
N PRO A 92 8.89 15.19 11.13
CA PRO A 92 8.42 16.48 11.67
C PRO A 92 9.23 17.72 11.25
N GLU A 93 10.46 17.52 10.79
CA GLU A 93 11.32 18.57 10.25
C GLU A 93 11.74 18.16 8.84
N GLU A 94 11.62 19.08 7.89
CA GLU A 94 12.06 18.82 6.52
C GLU A 94 13.58 18.61 6.50
N ARG A 95 14.01 17.42 6.05
CA ARG A 95 15.44 17.10 5.99
C ARG A 95 16.09 17.75 4.78
N ALA A 96 17.37 18.12 4.90
CA ALA A 96 18.14 18.78 3.84
C ALA A 96 18.08 18.07 2.48
N PHE A 97 18.03 16.73 2.46
CA PHE A 97 17.94 15.95 1.21
C PHE A 97 16.58 16.06 0.49
N THR A 98 15.54 16.53 1.17
CA THR A 98 14.22 16.81 0.55
C THR A 98 14.15 18.22 -0.05
N GLN A 99 15.07 19.10 0.37
CA GLN A 99 15.24 20.43 -0.17
C GLN A 99 16.30 20.34 -1.27
N VAL A 100 15.89 19.95 -2.47
CA VAL A 100 16.80 20.06 -3.63
C VAL A 100 16.69 21.49 -4.16
N PRO A 101 17.66 22.39 -3.90
CA PRO A 101 17.79 23.58 -4.71
C PRO A 101 18.10 23.12 -6.14
N HIS A 102 17.30 23.54 -7.12
CA HIS A 102 17.67 23.30 -8.51
C HIS A 102 18.99 24.04 -8.76
N PRO A 103 20.10 23.33 -9.05
CA PRO A 103 21.35 24.02 -9.36
C PRO A 103 21.13 24.79 -10.65
N VAL A 104 21.09 26.12 -10.55
CA VAL A 104 21.08 27.01 -11.71
C VAL A 104 22.53 27.17 -12.13
N ILE A 105 22.97 26.37 -13.09
CA ILE A 105 24.29 26.50 -13.70
C ILE A 105 24.08 27.19 -15.05
N ALA A 106 24.72 28.35 -15.24
CA ALA A 106 24.69 29.13 -16.49
C ALA A 106 23.28 29.48 -17.02
N GLY A 107 22.36 29.90 -16.15
CA GLY A 107 21.03 30.38 -16.54
C GLY A 107 20.04 29.31 -17.02
N ARG A 108 20.47 28.04 -17.13
CA ARG A 108 19.60 26.90 -17.42
C ARG A 108 19.30 26.14 -16.14
N ARG A 109 18.00 26.02 -15.83
CA ARG A 109 17.51 25.18 -14.73
C ARG A 109 17.67 23.71 -15.16
N LEU A 110 18.76 23.07 -14.73
CA LEU A 110 18.96 21.64 -14.99
C LEU A 110 17.84 20.84 -14.32
N TRP A 111 17.23 19.93 -15.10
CA TRP A 111 16.18 19.04 -14.62
C TRP A 111 16.81 17.92 -13.79
N ALA A 112 17.06 18.20 -12.51
CA ALA A 112 17.37 17.16 -11.54
C ALA A 112 16.06 16.51 -11.07
N PRO A 113 15.92 15.17 -11.11
CA PRO A 113 14.75 14.51 -10.54
C PRO A 113 14.66 14.85 -9.05
N GLY A 114 13.52 15.38 -8.62
CA GLY A 114 13.30 15.69 -7.20
C GLY A 114 13.37 14.43 -6.34
N PHE A 115 13.69 14.59 -5.06
CA PHE A 115 13.76 13.49 -4.09
C PHE A 115 12.51 12.58 -4.14
N THR A 116 11.31 13.18 -4.26
CA THR A 116 10.05 12.43 -4.41
C THR A 116 10.01 11.59 -5.69
N THR A 117 10.49 12.11 -6.81
CA THR A 117 10.56 11.36 -8.07
C THR A 117 11.49 10.16 -7.94
N LEU A 118 12.63 10.32 -7.29
CA LEU A 118 13.61 9.25 -7.11
C LEU A 118 13.07 8.12 -6.21
N VAL A 119 12.37 8.48 -5.13
CA VAL A 119 11.72 7.51 -4.23
C VAL A 119 10.61 6.72 -4.94
N PHE A 120 9.82 7.36 -5.82
CA PHE A 120 8.70 6.72 -6.49
C PHE A 120 9.07 6.00 -7.79
N ALA A 121 10.18 6.38 -8.44
CA ALA A 121 10.64 5.80 -9.70
C ALA A 121 10.68 4.25 -9.72
N PRO A 122 11.28 3.56 -8.72
CA PRO A 122 11.30 2.09 -8.74
C PRO A 122 9.90 1.48 -8.65
N TYR A 123 8.97 2.12 -7.94
CA TYR A 123 7.59 1.66 -7.79
C TYR A 123 6.77 1.88 -9.05
N VAL A 124 6.93 3.03 -9.71
CA VAL A 124 6.29 3.29 -11.01
C VAL A 124 6.81 2.32 -12.05
N PHE A 125 8.13 2.08 -12.09
CA PHE A 125 8.72 1.11 -13.01
C PHE A 125 8.18 -0.30 -12.75
N HIS A 126 8.18 -0.76 -11.50
CA HIS A 126 7.63 -2.06 -11.12
C HIS A 126 6.16 -2.20 -11.52
N PHE A 127 5.33 -1.20 -11.18
CA PHE A 127 3.91 -1.19 -11.52
C PHE A 127 3.67 -1.26 -13.03
N VAL A 128 4.34 -0.41 -13.81
CA VAL A 128 4.21 -0.41 -15.28
C VAL A 128 4.66 -1.74 -15.87
N LEU A 129 5.78 -2.29 -15.39
CA LEU A 129 6.28 -3.59 -15.82
C LEU A 129 5.27 -4.71 -15.54
N MET A 130 4.71 -4.76 -14.34
CA MET A 130 3.72 -5.78 -13.97
C MET A 130 2.41 -5.64 -14.77
N VAL A 131 1.94 -4.42 -14.99
CA VAL A 131 0.77 -4.15 -15.83
C VAL A 131 1.05 -4.54 -17.28
N LEU A 132 2.22 -4.18 -17.84
CA LEU A 132 2.58 -4.56 -19.20
C LEU A 132 2.63 -6.08 -19.36
N ILE A 133 3.25 -6.80 -18.41
CA ILE A 133 3.37 -8.25 -18.48
C ILE A 133 2.01 -8.95 -18.37
N THR A 134 1.14 -8.46 -17.48
CA THR A 134 -0.21 -9.03 -17.33
C THR A 134 -1.11 -8.72 -18.52
N MET A 135 -0.98 -7.55 -19.14
CA MET A 135 -1.67 -7.20 -20.39
C MET A 135 -1.11 -7.97 -21.59
N TRP A 136 0.20 -8.24 -21.60
CA TRP A 136 0.88 -8.87 -22.73
C TRP A 136 0.68 -10.38 -22.79
N LYS A 137 0.06 -11.02 -21.77
CA LYS A 137 -0.10 -12.48 -21.62
C LYS A 137 -0.01 -13.22 -22.97
N PRO A 138 1.17 -13.74 -23.33
CA PRO A 138 1.23 -14.68 -24.40
C PRO A 138 0.66 -15.95 -23.79
N HIS A 139 -0.59 -16.26 -24.08
CA HIS A 139 -0.89 -17.64 -24.39
C HIS A 139 -0.05 -17.94 -25.64
N LEU A 140 1.26 -18.17 -25.44
CA LEU A 140 2.12 -18.84 -26.41
C LEU A 140 1.58 -20.26 -26.46
N THR A 141 0.40 -20.42 -27.05
CA THR A 141 -0.10 -21.68 -27.57
C THR A 141 0.91 -22.02 -28.64
N LEU A 142 1.92 -22.80 -28.24
CA LEU A 142 2.97 -23.27 -29.12
C LEU A 142 2.26 -23.90 -30.31
N PRO A 143 2.45 -23.40 -31.54
CA PRO A 143 1.84 -23.99 -32.71
C PRO A 143 2.39 -25.41 -32.82
N THR A 144 1.54 -26.40 -32.50
CA THR A 144 1.88 -27.83 -32.52
C THR A 144 1.97 -28.36 -33.95
N GLN A 145 1.56 -27.57 -34.95
CA GLN A 145 1.66 -27.90 -36.37
C GLN A 145 2.07 -26.68 -37.20
N GLY A 146 2.95 -26.88 -38.20
CA GLY A 146 3.42 -25.86 -39.14
C GLY A 146 4.90 -25.46 -39.01
N PRO A 147 5.45 -24.64 -39.94
CA PRO A 147 6.86 -24.23 -39.96
C PRO A 147 7.29 -23.40 -38.74
N LEU A 148 6.32 -22.83 -38.01
CA LEU A 148 6.53 -22.11 -36.76
C LEU A 148 6.91 -23.04 -35.58
N HIS A 149 6.80 -24.36 -35.74
CA HIS A 149 7.29 -25.34 -34.75
C HIS A 149 8.81 -25.25 -34.56
N LEU A 150 9.59 -24.83 -35.58
CA LEU A 150 11.04 -24.62 -35.42
C LEU A 150 11.38 -23.49 -34.43
N LEU A 151 10.47 -22.53 -34.21
CA LEU A 151 10.65 -21.45 -33.23
C LEU A 151 10.17 -21.86 -31.83
N SER A 152 9.47 -22.98 -31.69
CA SER A 152 8.95 -23.46 -30.40
C SER A 152 10.01 -23.63 -29.30
N PRO A 153 11.21 -24.22 -29.52
CA PRO A 153 12.22 -24.30 -28.47
C PRO A 153 12.76 -22.93 -28.08
N LEU A 154 12.93 -22.01 -29.04
CA LEU A 154 13.42 -20.64 -28.77
C LEU A 154 12.40 -19.83 -27.96
N LEU A 155 11.11 -19.99 -28.26
CA LEU A 155 10.01 -19.38 -27.51
C LEU A 155 9.85 -19.99 -26.10
N GLN A 156 10.07 -21.30 -25.93
CA GLN A 156 10.07 -21.94 -24.61
C GLN A 156 11.22 -21.42 -23.75
N VAL A 157 12.43 -21.34 -24.30
CA VAL A 157 13.60 -20.78 -23.60
C VAL A 157 13.32 -19.33 -23.21
N ALA A 158 12.80 -18.50 -24.12
CA ALA A 158 12.41 -17.13 -23.81
C ALA A 158 11.33 -17.05 -22.71
N GLY A 159 10.36 -17.96 -22.72
CA GLY A 159 9.32 -18.06 -21.68
C GLY A 159 9.88 -18.43 -20.30
N VAL A 160 10.83 -19.37 -20.25
CA VAL A 160 11.53 -19.72 -19.00
C VAL A 160 12.35 -18.54 -18.48
N PHE A 161 13.10 -17.85 -19.34
CA PHE A 161 13.84 -16.64 -18.95
C PHE A 161 12.91 -15.53 -18.46
N GLY A 162 11.77 -15.32 -19.13
CA GLY A 162 10.76 -14.35 -18.70
C GLY A 162 10.15 -14.71 -17.33
N GLY A 163 9.84 -15.98 -17.11
CA GLY A 163 9.34 -16.48 -15.82
C GLY A 163 10.38 -16.33 -14.69
N LEU A 164 11.64 -16.69 -14.94
CA LEU A 164 12.72 -16.52 -13.98
C LEU A 164 12.96 -15.04 -13.65
N PHE A 165 12.96 -14.19 -14.67
CA PHE A 165 13.08 -12.74 -14.51
C PHE A 165 11.96 -12.18 -13.63
N LEU A 166 10.71 -12.62 -13.83
CA LEU A 166 9.57 -12.21 -13.01
C LEU A 166 9.72 -12.61 -11.55
N VAL A 167 10.09 -13.87 -11.29
CA VAL A 167 10.29 -14.37 -9.91
C VAL A 167 11.41 -13.59 -9.23
N PHE A 168 12.54 -13.39 -9.92
CA PHE A 168 13.66 -12.63 -9.38
C PHE A 168 13.28 -11.16 -9.14
N HIS A 169 12.57 -10.53 -10.07
CA HIS A 169 12.12 -9.16 -9.95
C HIS A 169 11.16 -8.98 -8.77
N GLN A 170 10.20 -9.90 -8.58
CA GLN A 170 9.29 -9.88 -7.43
C GLN A 170 10.04 -10.04 -6.10
N ALA A 171 11.02 -10.96 -6.03
CA ALA A 171 11.84 -11.15 -4.84
C ALA A 171 12.66 -9.90 -4.51
N LEU A 172 13.32 -9.31 -5.51
CA LEU A 172 14.08 -8.07 -5.36
C LEU A 172 13.18 -6.91 -4.93
N PHE A 173 11.99 -6.79 -5.50
CA PHE A 173 11.05 -5.74 -5.15
C PHE A 173 10.51 -5.88 -3.72
N SER A 174 10.24 -7.11 -3.26
CA SER A 174 9.90 -7.36 -1.86
C SER A 174 11.03 -6.93 -0.91
N LEU A 175 12.30 -7.12 -1.30
CA LEU A 175 13.45 -6.64 -0.53
C LEU A 175 13.52 -5.10 -0.51
N VAL A 176 13.22 -4.45 -1.63
CA VAL A 176 13.14 -2.98 -1.72
C VAL A 176 12.04 -2.46 -0.79
N ASN A 177 10.85 -3.04 -0.80
CA ASN A 177 9.74 -2.67 0.09
C ASN A 177 10.14 -2.78 1.57
N LEU A 178 10.83 -3.88 1.94
CA LEU A 178 11.33 -4.06 3.29
C LEU A 178 12.41 -3.03 3.64
N GLY A 179 13.36 -2.77 2.74
CA GLY A 179 14.40 -1.76 2.94
C GLY A 179 13.83 -0.36 3.16
N VAL A 180 12.84 0.04 2.35
CA VAL A 180 12.13 1.32 2.49
C VAL A 180 11.30 1.37 3.77
N GLY A 181 10.65 0.26 4.15
CA GLY A 181 9.93 0.13 5.41
C GLY A 181 10.85 0.32 6.63
N LEU A 182 12.01 -0.35 6.65
CA LEU A 182 13.01 -0.20 7.70
C LEU A 182 13.61 1.21 7.73
N ALA A 183 13.92 1.78 6.57
CA ALA A 183 14.42 3.14 6.47
C ALA A 183 13.41 4.14 7.06
N THR A 184 12.12 4.02 6.70
CA THR A 184 11.03 4.81 7.30
C THR A 184 11.03 4.68 8.82
N MET A 185 11.08 3.45 9.34
CA MET A 185 11.05 3.20 10.77
C MET A 185 12.24 3.87 11.48
N ALA A 186 13.44 3.76 10.92
CA ALA A 186 14.63 4.42 11.43
C ALA A 186 14.48 5.95 11.43
N LEU A 187 13.89 6.53 10.37
CA LEU A 187 13.61 7.96 10.29
C LEU A 187 12.61 8.40 11.37
N LEU A 188 11.47 7.71 11.50
CA LEU A 188 10.44 8.01 12.49
C LEU A 188 10.97 7.88 13.92
N PHE A 189 11.76 6.85 14.19
CA PHE A 189 12.36 6.63 15.51
C PHE A 189 13.39 7.69 15.88
N ASN A 190 14.23 8.09 14.92
CA ASN A 190 15.17 9.18 15.10
C ASN A 190 14.43 10.52 15.35
N SER A 191 13.37 10.78 14.59
CA SER A 191 12.50 11.94 14.78
C SER A 191 11.79 11.91 16.15
N TRP A 192 11.35 10.74 16.61
CA TRP A 192 10.74 10.55 17.93
C TRP A 192 11.72 10.84 19.08
N ARG A 193 12.98 10.42 18.94
CA ARG A 193 14.05 10.72 19.92
C ARG A 193 14.38 12.21 19.99
N ARG A 194 14.33 12.92 18.85
CA ARG A 194 14.66 14.35 18.76
C ARG A 194 13.48 15.28 19.09
N ALA A 195 12.25 14.78 19.11
CA ALA A 195 11.06 15.58 19.39
C ALA A 195 11.05 16.12 20.84
N LYS A 196 11.30 17.42 21.00
CA LYS A 196 11.24 18.12 22.31
C LYS A 196 9.80 18.38 22.77
N VAL A 197 8.86 18.54 21.83
CA VAL A 197 7.45 18.83 22.14
C VAL A 197 6.70 17.53 22.48
N PRO A 198 6.05 17.42 23.66
CA PRO A 198 5.42 16.16 24.11
C PRO A 198 4.25 15.71 23.23
N ARG A 199 3.49 16.67 22.65
CA ARG A 199 2.41 16.37 21.69
C ARG A 199 2.95 15.69 20.44
N LEU A 200 4.02 16.24 19.86
CA LEU A 200 4.67 15.71 18.67
C LEU A 200 5.26 14.31 18.92
N ARG A 201 5.87 14.12 20.10
CA ARG A 201 6.43 12.82 20.50
C ARG A 201 5.37 11.72 20.61
N ARG A 202 4.18 12.03 21.13
CA ARG A 202 3.05 11.07 21.19
C ARG A 202 2.50 10.74 19.79
N GLN A 203 2.39 11.74 18.91
CA GLN A 203 1.96 11.54 17.52
C GLN A 203 2.93 10.61 16.77
N LEU A 204 4.23 10.93 16.80
CA LEU A 204 5.25 10.12 16.15
C LEU A 204 5.35 8.72 16.77
N GLY A 205 5.19 8.59 18.10
CA GLY A 205 5.20 7.32 18.79
C GLY A 205 4.06 6.40 18.34
N ALA A 206 2.83 6.92 18.25
CA ALA A 206 1.69 6.14 17.78
C ALA A 206 1.87 5.67 16.32
N ILE A 207 2.29 6.59 15.44
CA ILE A 207 2.59 6.26 14.03
C ILE A 207 3.70 5.19 13.97
N ALA A 208 4.81 5.36 14.69
CA ALA A 208 5.92 4.41 14.69
C ALA A 208 5.51 3.03 15.20
N VAL A 209 4.73 2.95 16.28
CA VAL A 209 4.24 1.66 16.81
C VAL A 209 3.35 0.97 15.79
N GLY A 210 2.36 1.67 15.21
CA GLY A 210 1.47 1.08 14.20
C GLY A 210 2.21 0.64 12.94
N MET A 211 3.17 1.45 12.48
CA MET A 211 4.01 1.12 11.33
C MET A 211 4.90 -0.09 11.62
N SER A 212 5.51 -0.16 12.80
CA SER A 212 6.32 -1.32 13.21
C SER A 212 5.48 -2.60 13.28
N ALA A 213 4.27 -2.52 13.84
CA ALA A 213 3.36 -3.65 13.90
C ALA A 213 2.94 -4.10 12.49
N SER A 214 2.65 -3.16 11.58
CA SER A 214 2.33 -3.51 10.19
C SER A 214 3.52 -4.12 9.45
N LEU A 215 4.74 -3.61 9.66
CA LEU A 215 5.94 -4.11 9.01
C LEU A 215 6.27 -5.52 9.51
N VAL A 216 6.12 -5.78 10.81
CA VAL A 216 6.29 -7.12 11.40
C VAL A 216 5.25 -8.08 10.84
N CYS A 217 3.97 -7.71 10.80
CA CYS A 217 2.92 -8.55 10.23
C CYS A 217 3.19 -8.84 8.74
N TYR A 218 3.58 -7.83 7.97
CA TYR A 218 3.94 -7.99 6.56
C TYR A 218 5.14 -8.91 6.36
N SER A 219 6.18 -8.72 7.18
CA SER A 219 7.40 -9.53 7.13
C SER A 219 7.10 -11.00 7.45
N ILE A 220 6.27 -11.26 8.46
CA ILE A 220 5.85 -12.63 8.79
C ILE A 220 5.00 -13.23 7.66
N ALA A 221 4.09 -12.45 7.07
CA ALA A 221 3.22 -12.94 5.98
C ALA A 221 3.98 -13.27 4.69
N THR A 222 5.08 -12.56 4.40
CA THR A 222 5.78 -12.64 3.11
C THR A 222 7.10 -13.41 3.18
N LEU A 223 7.95 -13.14 4.17
CA LEU A 223 9.32 -13.68 4.23
C LEU A 223 9.40 -15.04 4.90
N VAL A 224 8.61 -15.29 5.96
CA VAL A 224 8.68 -16.56 6.70
C VAL A 224 8.34 -17.77 5.82
N PRO A 225 7.28 -17.75 4.98
CA PRO A 225 7.00 -18.87 4.09
C PRO A 225 8.09 -19.08 3.03
N GLY A 226 8.71 -18.00 2.56
CA GLY A 226 9.72 -18.03 1.50
C GLY A 226 11.09 -18.52 1.96
N VAL A 227 11.51 -18.17 3.19
CA VAL A 227 12.85 -18.49 3.71
C VAL A 227 12.87 -19.81 4.49
N PHE A 228 11.82 -20.11 5.25
CA PHE A 228 11.80 -21.28 6.14
C PHE A 228 11.03 -22.49 5.61
N ASN A 229 10.46 -22.41 4.40
CA ASN A 229 9.65 -23.48 3.78
C ASN A 229 8.49 -23.99 4.69
N PHE A 230 8.09 -23.19 5.69
CA PHE A 230 6.96 -23.47 6.54
C PHE A 230 5.68 -23.17 5.76
N ARG A 231 4.82 -24.19 5.58
CA ARG A 231 3.48 -24.02 5.03
C ARG A 231 2.60 -23.33 6.05
N VAL A 232 2.69 -22.00 6.11
CA VAL A 232 1.70 -21.18 6.81
C VAL A 232 0.37 -21.37 6.08
N PRO A 233 -0.71 -21.80 6.75
CA PRO A 233 -2.01 -21.95 6.10
C PRO A 233 -2.44 -20.63 5.43
N ASP A 234 -3.03 -20.68 4.24
CA ASP A 234 -3.39 -19.48 3.45
C ASP A 234 -4.26 -18.50 4.24
N ALA A 235 -5.10 -19.01 5.15
CA ALA A 235 -5.91 -18.22 6.06
C ALA A 235 -5.06 -17.35 7.02
N TRP A 236 -3.96 -17.87 7.56
CA TRP A 236 -3.07 -17.11 8.45
C TRP A 236 -2.27 -16.07 7.69
N ARG A 237 -1.82 -16.39 6.47
CA ARG A 237 -1.15 -15.44 5.58
C ARG A 237 -2.07 -14.27 5.24
N ALA A 238 -3.32 -14.58 4.85
CA ALA A 238 -4.36 -13.61 4.62
C ALA A 238 -4.61 -12.70 5.83
N VAL A 239 -4.79 -13.28 7.02
CA VAL A 239 -5.02 -12.50 8.26
C VAL A 239 -3.85 -11.56 8.57
N LEU A 240 -2.61 -12.03 8.43
CA LEU A 240 -1.42 -11.21 8.68
C LEU A 240 -1.28 -10.08 7.65
N THR A 241 -1.57 -10.34 6.38
CA THR A 241 -1.58 -9.30 5.33
C THR A 241 -2.67 -8.26 5.59
N ILE A 242 -3.87 -8.69 6.01
CA ILE A 242 -4.97 -7.79 6.38
C ILE A 242 -4.58 -6.93 7.59
N LEU A 243 -4.01 -7.55 8.63
CA LEU A 243 -3.50 -6.82 9.80
C LEU A 243 -2.44 -5.81 9.39
N ALA A 244 -1.51 -6.19 8.52
CA ALA A 244 -0.50 -5.26 8.02
C ALA A 244 -1.10 -4.05 7.27
N LEU A 245 -2.03 -4.32 6.35
CA LEU A 245 -2.70 -3.31 5.53
C LEU A 245 -3.61 -2.37 6.33
N THR A 246 -4.17 -2.83 7.44
CA THR A 246 -5.06 -2.02 8.28
C THR A 246 -4.31 -1.30 9.39
N LEU A 247 -3.30 -1.92 10.02
CA LEU A 247 -2.55 -1.33 11.14
C LEU A 247 -1.73 -0.11 10.74
N GLY A 248 -1.06 -0.14 9.59
CA GLY A 248 -0.20 0.97 9.16
C GLY A 248 -1.01 2.25 8.90
N PRO A 249 -1.89 2.27 7.89
CA PRO A 249 -2.78 3.40 7.60
C PRO A 249 -3.73 3.73 8.76
N GLY A 250 -4.23 2.71 9.47
CA GLY A 250 -5.13 2.88 10.61
C GLY A 250 -4.48 3.59 11.80
N SER A 251 -3.20 3.33 12.08
CA SER A 251 -2.47 4.06 13.13
C SER A 251 -2.27 5.54 12.79
N ILE A 252 -2.07 5.84 11.51
CA ILE A 252 -1.94 7.21 11.02
C ILE A 252 -3.29 7.94 11.12
N ALA A 253 -4.36 7.29 10.67
CA ALA A 253 -5.73 7.75 10.83
C ALA A 253 -6.06 8.03 12.31
N TYR A 254 -5.72 7.09 13.20
CA TYR A 254 -5.89 7.24 14.64
C TYR A 254 -5.12 8.45 15.19
N SER A 255 -3.87 8.63 14.74
CA SER A 255 -3.04 9.75 15.17
C SER A 255 -3.59 11.10 14.72
N ILE A 256 -4.22 11.17 13.55
CA ILE A 256 -4.92 12.35 13.05
C ILE A 256 -6.10 12.71 13.93
N VAL A 257 -6.97 11.74 14.20
CA VAL A 257 -8.20 11.98 14.98
C VAL A 257 -7.88 12.27 16.45
N ARG A 258 -7.06 11.43 17.10
CA ARG A 258 -6.80 11.50 18.55
C ARG A 258 -5.87 12.64 18.93
N TYR A 259 -4.79 12.84 18.18
CA TYR A 259 -3.74 13.80 18.55
C TYR A 259 -3.80 15.10 17.75
N LYS A 260 -4.84 15.29 16.93
CA LYS A 260 -5.01 16.47 16.06
C LYS A 260 -3.76 16.67 15.20
N PHE A 261 -3.31 15.59 14.55
CA PHE A 261 -2.26 15.66 13.54
C PHE A 261 -2.74 16.59 12.41
N LEU A 262 -1.87 17.44 11.86
CA LEU A 262 -2.15 18.45 10.80
C LEU A 262 -2.90 19.74 11.20
N ASP A 263 -3.21 19.98 12.49
CA ASP A 263 -3.95 21.18 12.96
C ASP A 263 -5.10 21.60 12.03
N LEU A 264 -5.90 20.60 11.61
CA LEU A 264 -7.01 20.82 10.69
C LEU A 264 -8.06 21.73 11.32
N LYS A 265 -8.62 22.65 10.51
CA LYS A 265 -9.64 23.61 10.95
C LYS A 265 -10.86 22.88 11.52
N LEU A 266 -11.62 23.57 12.39
CA LEU A 266 -12.82 23.05 13.05
C LEU A 266 -13.87 22.51 12.05
N LEU A 267 -13.96 23.09 10.86
CA LEU A 267 -14.79 22.63 9.74
C LEU A 267 -14.34 21.26 9.20
N ALA A 268 -13.04 21.08 8.94
CA ALA A 268 -12.49 19.78 8.56
C ALA A 268 -12.71 18.71 9.63
N ARG A 269 -12.67 19.07 10.93
CA ARG A 269 -12.92 18.11 12.00
C ARG A 269 -14.33 17.52 11.93
N ARG A 270 -15.33 18.35 11.62
CA ARG A 270 -16.71 17.87 11.42
C ARG A 270 -16.80 16.98 10.18
N GLY A 271 -16.17 17.38 9.07
CA GLY A 271 -16.11 16.56 7.85
C GLY A 271 -15.48 15.18 8.06
N ILE A 272 -14.39 15.11 8.84
CA ILE A 272 -13.74 13.85 9.22
C ILE A 272 -14.65 12.98 10.08
N LEU A 273 -15.30 13.58 11.09
CA LEU A 273 -16.25 12.87 11.96
C LEU A 273 -17.43 12.32 11.16
N TYR A 274 -17.98 13.10 10.23
CA TYR A 274 -19.07 12.63 9.37
C TYR A 274 -18.61 11.52 8.42
N ALA A 275 -17.42 11.63 7.81
CA ALA A 275 -16.88 10.57 6.97
C ALA A 275 -16.62 9.26 7.74
N LEU A 276 -16.07 9.37 8.95
CA LEU A 276 -15.89 8.24 9.86
C LEU A 276 -17.23 7.60 10.25
N ALA A 277 -18.20 8.43 10.65
CA ALA A 277 -19.53 7.96 11.05
C ALA A 277 -20.26 7.28 9.89
N SER A 278 -20.26 7.89 8.70
CA SER A 278 -20.85 7.31 7.49
C SER A 278 -20.14 6.02 7.08
N GLY A 279 -18.81 5.99 7.09
CA GLY A 279 -18.04 4.79 6.77
C GLY A 279 -18.31 3.65 7.77
N LEU A 280 -18.41 3.97 9.05
CA LEU A 280 -18.75 3.01 10.10
C LEU A 280 -20.19 2.50 9.94
N LEU A 281 -21.15 3.39 9.66
CA LEU A 281 -22.55 3.03 9.42
C LEU A 281 -22.68 2.09 8.21
N VAL A 282 -22.01 2.43 7.09
CA VAL A 282 -21.98 1.57 5.88
C VAL A 282 -21.33 0.23 6.20
N GLY A 283 -20.22 0.20 6.94
CA GLY A 283 -19.57 -1.04 7.36
C GLY A 283 -20.48 -1.94 8.21
N VAL A 284 -21.20 -1.36 9.17
CA VAL A 284 -22.18 -2.08 10.00
C VAL A 284 -23.37 -2.56 9.16
N TYR A 285 -23.87 -1.73 8.25
CA TYR A 285 -24.94 -2.11 7.32
C TYR A 285 -24.53 -3.32 6.47
N LEU A 286 -23.35 -3.30 5.86
CA LEU A 286 -22.82 -4.42 5.08
C LEU A 286 -22.64 -5.69 5.91
N LEU A 287 -22.23 -5.56 7.18
CA LEU A 287 -22.17 -6.67 8.12
C LEU A 287 -23.55 -7.29 8.38
N VAL A 288 -24.57 -6.46 8.66
CA VAL A 288 -25.93 -6.92 8.95
C VAL A 288 -26.58 -7.55 7.73
N VAL A 289 -26.51 -6.90 6.57
CA VAL A 289 -27.04 -7.43 5.31
C VAL A 289 -26.31 -8.72 4.92
N GLY A 290 -24.99 -8.77 5.06
CA GLY A 290 -24.21 -9.98 4.80
C GLY A 290 -24.59 -11.15 5.73
N ARG A 291 -25.08 -10.88 6.95
CA ARG A 291 -25.63 -11.90 7.85
C ARG A 291 -27.03 -12.34 7.43
N LEU A 292 -27.91 -11.39 7.09
CA LEU A 292 -29.30 -11.67 6.71
C LEU A 292 -29.39 -12.44 5.40
N ASN A 293 -28.56 -12.11 4.41
CA ASN A 293 -28.56 -12.77 3.10
C ASN A 293 -27.99 -14.21 3.12
N HIS A 294 -27.52 -14.67 4.29
CA HIS A 294 -26.93 -16.00 4.49
C HIS A 294 -27.83 -16.92 5.33
N TYR A 295 -28.96 -16.40 5.81
CA TYR A 295 -30.10 -17.15 6.35
C TYR A 295 -31.21 -17.22 5.30
#